data_AF-A0A504BXB9-F1
#
_entry.id   AF-A0A504BXB9-F1
#
_cell.length_a   1.000
_cell.length_b   1.000
_cell.length_c   1.000
_cell.angle_alpha   90.00
_cell.angle_beta   90.00
_cell.angle_gamma   90.00
#
_symmetry.space_group_name_H-M   'P 1'
#
loop_
_entity.id
_entity.type
_entity.pdbx_description
1 polymer ?
#
loop_
_entity_poly.entity_id
_entity_poly.type
_entity_poly.pdbx_seq_one_letter_code
_entity_poly.pdbx_strand_id
1 'polypeptide(L)' 'MKRNWVKLPKPWAELRSGLRDHVAAKAGEIHTYDGGYVRLVDGLWQVVFSGDANDADMVLNALRKPN' A
#
# COMPACT_ATOMS: atom_id res chain seq x y z
N MET A 1 -6.72 -9.08 -15.45
CA MET A 1 -5.27 -9.12 -15.13
C MET A 1 -5.13 -9.45 -13.65
N LYS A 2 -4.41 -10.52 -13.26
CA LYS A 2 -4.07 -10.73 -11.84
C LYS A 2 -3.09 -9.64 -11.45
N ARG A 3 -3.52 -8.67 -10.65
CA ARG A 3 -2.59 -7.70 -10.05
C ARG A 3 -1.79 -8.44 -8.97
N ASN A 4 -0.48 -8.23 -8.95
CA ASN A 4 0.40 -8.90 -8.00
C ASN A 4 0.23 -8.30 -6.61
N TRP A 5 0.40 -9.14 -5.58
CA TRP A 5 0.55 -8.67 -4.21
C TRP A 5 2.01 -8.32 -3.95
N VAL A 6 2.24 -7.32 -3.11
CA VAL A 6 3.57 -6.86 -2.69
C VAL A 6 3.62 -6.82 -1.17
N LYS A 7 4.74 -7.25 -0.57
CA LYS A 7 5.04 -7.00 0.84
C LYS A 7 6.10 -5.93 0.97
N LEU A 8 5.81 -4.90 1.77
CA LEU A 8 6.75 -3.82 2.04
C LEU A 8 7.87 -4.34 2.96
N PRO A 9 9.16 -4.11 2.60
CA PRO A 9 10.28 -4.55 3.43
C PRO A 9 10.51 -3.65 4.65
N LYS A 10 9.87 -2.48 4.70
CA LYS A 10 10.00 -1.42 5.70
C LYS A 10 8.71 -0.59 5.76
N PRO A 11 8.51 0.22 6.82
CA PRO A 11 7.40 1.17 6.87
C PRO A 11 7.31 2.04 5.62
N TRP A 12 6.10 2.38 5.18
CA TRP A 12 5.87 3.15 3.96
C TRP A 12 6.67 4.46 3.95
N ALA A 13 6.72 5.14 5.10
CA ALA A 13 7.44 6.40 5.32
C ALA A 13 8.97 6.31 5.10
N GLU A 14 9.56 5.11 5.18
CA GLU A 14 10.99 4.89 4.97
C GLU A 14 11.33 4.45 3.53
N LEU A 15 10.33 4.11 2.72
CA LEU A 15 10.56 3.70 1.33
C LEU A 15 11.03 4.88 0.47
N ARG A 16 11.96 4.60 -0.44
CA ARG A 16 12.38 5.57 -1.46
C ARG A 16 11.21 5.85 -2.41
N SER A 17 11.09 7.08 -2.89
CA SER A 17 10.01 7.52 -3.81
C SER A 17 9.82 6.59 -5.00
N GLY A 18 10.90 6.23 -5.71
CA GLY A 18 10.80 5.34 -6.87
C GLY A 18 10.23 3.95 -6.57
N LEU A 19 10.44 3.43 -5.35
CA LEU A 19 9.82 2.17 -4.94
C LEU A 19 8.33 2.35 -4.62
N ARG A 20 7.95 3.48 -3.98
CA ARG A 20 6.54 3.81 -3.75
C ARG A 20 5.77 3.92 -5.06
N ASP A 21 6.35 4.61 -6.05
CA ASP A 21 5.74 4.77 -7.39
C ASP A 21 5.58 3.42 -8.10
N HIS A 22 6.59 2.55 -8.01
CA HIS A 22 6.53 1.21 -8.57
C HIS A 22 5.43 0.36 -7.94
N VAL A 23 5.31 0.39 -6.61
CA VAL A 23 4.27 -0.32 -5.87
C VAL A 23 2.89 0.22 -6.25
N ALA A 24 2.71 1.55 -6.24
CA ALA A 24 1.44 2.19 -6.60
C ALA A 24 0.98 1.85 -8.03
N ALA A 25 1.92 1.71 -8.98
CA ALA A 25 1.61 1.42 -10.38
C ALA A 25 1.30 -0.06 -10.66
N LYS A 26 1.89 -1.00 -9.90
CA LYS A 26 1.84 -2.44 -10.22
C LYS A 26 1.07 -3.29 -9.21
N ALA A 27 0.96 -2.86 -7.97
CA ALA A 27 0.31 -3.65 -6.93
C ALA A 27 -1.21 -3.63 -7.10
N GLY A 28 -1.85 -4.77 -6.82
CA GLY A 28 -3.28 -4.82 -6.50
C GLY A 28 -3.54 -5.05 -5.02
N GLU A 29 -2.50 -5.47 -4.31
CA GLU A 29 -2.52 -5.82 -2.91
C GLU A 29 -1.17 -5.43 -2.31
N ILE A 30 -1.19 -4.76 -1.16
CA ILE A 30 0.00 -4.29 -0.44
C ILE A 30 -0.11 -4.77 0.99
N HIS A 31 0.79 -5.67 1.38
CA HIS A 31 1.00 -6.04 2.77
C HIS A 31 2.07 -5.11 3.35
N THR A 32 1.71 -4.36 4.39
CA THR A 32 2.63 -3.44 5.03
C THR A 32 3.61 -4.17 5.92
N TYR A 33 4.64 -3.44 6.36
CA TYR A 33 5.73 -4.00 7.15
C TYR A 33 5.24 -4.49 8.52
N ASP A 34 4.31 -3.75 9.13
CA ASP A 34 3.70 -3.97 10.43
C ASP A 34 2.52 -4.98 10.40
N GLY A 35 2.41 -5.77 9.33
CA GLY A 35 1.35 -6.77 9.19
C GLY A 35 0.01 -6.24 8.70
N GLY A 36 -0.10 -4.94 8.43
CA GLY A 36 -1.26 -4.35 7.76
C GLY A 36 -1.41 -4.77 6.30
N TYR A 37 -2.55 -4.42 5.72
CA TYR A 37 -3.00 -4.91 4.42
C TYR A 37 -3.94 -3.91 3.73
N VAL A 38 -3.58 -3.50 2.52
CA VAL A 38 -4.37 -2.64 1.63
C VAL A 38 -4.64 -3.35 0.32
N ARG A 39 -5.88 -3.28 -0.19
CA ARG A 39 -6.30 -3.92 -1.44
C ARG A 39 -6.95 -2.92 -2.37
N LEU A 40 -6.69 -3.07 -3.67
CA LEU A 40 -7.30 -2.30 -4.74
C LEU A 40 -8.55 -3.01 -5.26
N VAL A 41 -9.73 -2.52 -4.86
CA VAL A 41 -11.05 -3.04 -5.22
C VAL A 41 -11.74 -2.04 -6.13
N ASP A 42 -12.15 -2.46 -7.32
CA ASP A 42 -12.82 -1.61 -8.31
C ASP A 42 -12.11 -0.28 -8.60
N GLY A 43 -10.77 -0.29 -8.55
CA GLY A 43 -9.94 0.90 -8.79
C GLY A 43 -9.77 1.82 -7.58
N LEU A 44 -10.33 1.47 -6.42
CA LEU A 44 -10.18 2.18 -5.16
C LEU A 44 -9.38 1.37 -4.14
N TRP A 45 -8.38 2.01 -3.54
CA TRP A 45 -7.62 1.41 -2.45
C TRP A 45 -8.45 1.40 -1.17
N GLN A 46 -8.44 0.27 -0.45
CA GLN A 46 -9.14 0.08 0.80
C GLN A 46 -8.20 -0.61 1.81
N VAL A 47 -8.16 -0.10 3.04
CA VAL A 47 -7.51 -0.79 4.16
C VAL A 47 -8.41 -1.95 4.56
N VAL A 48 -7.84 -3.15 4.58
CA VAL A 48 -8.50 -4.36 5.09
C VAL A 48 -8.06 -4.63 6.52
N PHE A 49 -6.79 -4.35 6.83
CA PHE A 49 -6.25 -4.41 8.19
C PHE A 49 -5.16 -3.35 8.37
N SER A 50 -5.19 -2.58 9.46
CA SER A 50 -4.28 -1.44 9.66
C SER A 50 -2.84 -1.83 9.98
N GLY A 51 -2.63 -3.00 10.58
CA GLY A 51 -1.33 -3.40 11.13
C GLY A 51 -1.07 -2.77 12.51
N ASP A 52 0.06 -3.16 13.12
CA ASP A 52 0.39 -2.77 14.50
C ASP A 52 0.75 -1.28 14.64
N ALA A 53 1.18 -0.63 13.56
CA ALA A 53 1.64 0.76 13.53
C ALA A 53 0.79 1.66 12.61
N ASN A 54 -0.35 1.18 12.12
CA ASN A 54 -1.22 1.86 11.15
C ASN A 54 -0.52 2.19 9.82
N ASP A 55 0.49 1.40 9.42
CA ASP A 55 1.22 1.66 8.18
C ASP A 55 0.29 1.51 6.96
N ALA A 56 -0.74 0.64 7.04
CA ALA A 56 -1.72 0.49 5.96
C ALA A 56 -2.56 1.75 5.72
N ASP A 57 -2.93 2.47 6.78
CA ASP A 57 -3.64 3.75 6.68
C ASP A 57 -2.75 4.83 6.06
N MET A 58 -1.46 4.84 6.41
CA MET A 58 -0.48 5.73 5.77
C MET A 58 -0.33 5.44 4.27
N VAL A 59 -0.26 4.16 3.90
CA VAL A 59 -0.23 3.72 2.49
C VAL A 59 -1.49 4.21 1.78
N LEU A 60 -2.68 3.98 2.35
CA LEU A 60 -3.94 4.42 1.75
C LEU A 60 -3.97 5.93 1.52
N ASN A 61 -3.57 6.71 2.52
CA ASN A 61 -3.52 8.17 2.42
C ASN A 61 -2.54 8.66 1.36
N ALA A 62 -1.39 7.99 1.20
CA ALA A 62 -0.42 8.34 0.15
C ALA A 62 -0.89 7.95 -1.26
N LEU A 63 -1.69 6.88 -1.39
CA LEU A 63 -2.21 6.40 -2.68
C LEU A 63 -3.44 7.15 -3.15
N ARG A 64 -4.20 7.77 -2.24
CA ARG A 64 -5.22 8.76 -2.58
C ARG A 64 -4.48 9.99 -3.12
N LYS A 65 -4.48 10.17 -4.45
CA LYS A 65 -4.00 11.42 -5.04
C LYS A 65 -4.77 12.57 -4.38
N PRO A 66 -4.10 13.67 -3.99
CA PRO A 66 -4.83 14.90 -3.69
C PRO A 66 -5.62 15.28 -4.94
N ASN A 67 -6.93 15.49 -4.75
CA ASN A 67 -7.81 16.03 -5.81
C ASN A 67 -7.33 17.41 -6.24
#